data_AF-A0A183J101-F1
#
_entry.id   AF-A0A183J101-F1
#
_cell.length_a   1.000
_cell.length_b   1.000
_cell.length_c   1.000
_cell.angle_alpha   90.00
_cell.angle_beta   90.00
_cell.angle_gamma   90.00
#
_symmetry.space_group_name_H-M   'P 1'
#
loop_
_entity.id
_entity.type
_entity.pdbx_description
1 polymer ?
#
loop_
_entity_poly.entity_id
_entity_poly.type
_entity_poly.pdbx_seq_one_letter_code
_entity_poly.pdbx_strand_id
1 'polypeptide(L)'
;HNAVRHIPCTGIDLYSVAAHEIGHSLGLKHSRNLKALMAPLYQPYTGEDIHLHSDDIKAVYQYNICDDPSIDAITVIGNGSTFAFKMSYDIGYPRKIAADWNGLPDNLDAATTDQEGNTYFFKGDLYWLYDENGHGIKGYPRKISEGLADMPNNIDAAMTWSYDKKPYFFKGNLFWQYSSWGLQGSWPMFLHSISNNLPQRIDAAFMWTNGKNYLFADQYYYKLSSWRVMKVGKVT
;
A
#
# COMPACT_ATOMS: atom_id res chain seq x y z
N HIS A 1 -9.56 -17.57 35.85
CA HIS A 1 -10.20 -16.93 34.69
C HIS A 1 -9.29 -15.82 34.18
N ASN A 2 -8.59 -16.06 33.06
CA ASN A 2 -7.68 -15.08 32.47
C ASN A 2 -8.45 -14.21 31.49
N ALA A 3 -8.66 -12.94 31.84
CA ALA A 3 -9.19 -11.94 30.93
C ALA A 3 -8.07 -11.53 29.96
N VAL A 4 -8.20 -11.95 28.70
CA VAL A 4 -7.40 -11.42 27.60
C VAL A 4 -7.87 -9.98 27.37
N ARG A 5 -7.00 -9.00 27.62
CA ARG A 5 -7.25 -7.61 27.23
C ARG A 5 -7.25 -7.53 25.71
N HIS A 6 -8.43 -7.39 25.10
CA HIS A 6 -8.55 -6.92 23.73
C HIS A 6 -7.97 -5.51 23.66
N ILE A 7 -6.84 -5.36 22.98
CA ILE A 7 -6.35 -4.07 22.52
C ILE A 7 -7.08 -3.84 21.19
N PRO A 8 -8.03 -2.90 21.10
CA PRO A 8 -8.67 -2.59 19.83
C PRO A 8 -7.60 -2.03 18.89
N CYS A 9 -7.41 -2.69 17.75
CA CYS A 9 -6.58 -2.18 16.67
C CYS A 9 -7.27 -0.95 16.07
N THR A 10 -7.06 0.23 16.67
CA THR A 10 -7.43 1.49 16.05
C THR A 10 -6.60 1.65 14.78
N GLY A 11 -7.28 1.75 13.64
CA GLY A 11 -6.66 1.87 12.32
C GLY A 11 -5.66 3.01 12.21
N ILE A 12 -4.78 2.89 11.23
CA ILE A 12 -3.78 3.90 10.90
C ILE A 12 -4.41 4.96 9.99
N ASP A 13 -4.31 6.23 10.38
CA ASP A 13 -4.74 7.39 9.59
C ASP A 13 -3.81 7.63 8.38
N LEU A 14 -4.31 7.45 7.14
CA LEU A 14 -3.51 7.67 5.94
C LEU A 14 -2.97 9.09 5.88
N TYR A 15 -3.73 10.10 6.31
CA TYR A 15 -3.27 11.47 6.14
C TYR A 15 -1.96 11.69 6.91
N SER A 16 -1.85 11.12 8.11
CA SER A 16 -0.60 11.12 8.89
C SER A 16 0.53 10.32 8.26
N VAL A 17 0.26 9.12 7.73
CA VAL A 17 1.28 8.29 7.07
C VAL A 17 1.75 8.94 5.77
N ALA A 18 0.84 9.40 4.93
CA ALA A 18 1.17 10.08 3.70
C ALA A 18 1.98 11.36 3.97
N ALA A 19 1.61 12.15 4.98
CA ALA A 19 2.38 13.32 5.35
C ALA A 19 3.79 12.98 5.89
N HIS A 20 3.93 11.88 6.63
CA HIS A 20 5.22 11.35 7.10
C HIS A 20 6.13 10.88 5.93
N GLU A 21 5.57 10.09 5.01
CA GLU A 21 6.29 9.60 3.82
C GLU A 21 6.61 10.74 2.83
N ILE A 22 5.73 11.73 2.71
CA ILE A 22 6.03 12.99 2.02
C ILE A 22 7.22 13.66 2.70
N GLY A 23 7.25 13.75 4.03
CA GLY A 23 8.42 14.26 4.76
C GLY A 23 9.73 13.55 4.39
N HIS A 24 9.73 12.23 4.32
CA HIS A 24 10.90 11.48 3.81
C HIS A 24 11.23 11.80 2.36
N SER A 25 10.22 11.92 1.50
CA SER A 25 10.36 12.33 0.10
C SER A 25 10.96 13.74 -0.03
N LEU A 26 10.65 14.61 0.93
CA LEU A 26 11.19 15.96 1.10
C LEU A 26 12.56 15.97 1.82
N GLY A 27 13.22 14.82 2.01
CA GLY A 27 14.55 14.72 2.60
C GLY A 27 14.59 14.84 4.13
N LEU A 28 13.43 14.82 4.80
CA LEU A 28 13.35 14.88 6.26
C LEU A 28 13.73 13.52 6.86
N LYS A 29 14.60 13.57 7.86
CA LYS A 29 14.93 12.41 8.71
C LYS A 29 14.00 12.32 9.90
N HIS A 30 13.98 11.17 10.56
CA HIS A 30 13.20 10.97 11.78
C HIS A 30 13.56 12.01 12.86
N SER A 31 12.53 12.58 13.48
CA SER A 31 12.67 13.46 14.63
C SER A 31 12.82 12.64 15.92
N ARG A 32 13.66 13.10 16.86
CA ARG A 32 13.69 12.48 18.21
C ARG A 32 12.48 12.85 19.06
N ASN A 33 11.69 13.83 18.62
CA ASN A 33 10.47 14.22 19.28
C ASN A 33 9.33 13.30 18.88
N LEU A 34 8.80 12.55 19.84
CA LEU A 34 7.76 11.56 19.58
C LEU A 34 6.43 12.18 19.12
N LYS A 35 6.19 13.47 19.34
CA LYS A 35 4.98 14.18 18.90
C LYS A 35 5.14 14.84 17.52
N ALA A 36 6.30 14.72 16.90
CA ALA A 36 6.54 15.24 15.55
C ALA A 36 5.87 14.36 14.51
N LEU A 37 5.53 14.93 13.36
CA LEU A 37 5.04 14.14 12.24
C LEU A 37 6.14 13.17 11.78
N MET A 38 7.40 13.62 11.74
CA MET A 38 8.55 12.76 11.45
C MET A 38 8.99 11.93 12.67
N ALA A 39 8.17 11.84 13.73
CA ALA A 39 8.48 10.97 14.85
C ALA A 39 8.59 9.51 14.36
N PRO A 40 9.56 8.75 14.90
CA PRO A 40 9.72 7.36 14.57
C PRO A 40 8.44 6.56 14.91
N LEU A 41 7.94 6.64 16.15
CA LEU A 41 6.75 5.89 16.59
C LEU A 41 5.44 6.42 15.98
N TYR A 42 4.65 5.56 15.32
CA TYR A 42 3.28 5.90 14.91
C TYR A 42 2.44 6.34 16.11
N GLN A 43 1.89 7.56 16.02
CA GLN A 43 0.89 8.09 16.94
C GLN A 43 -0.48 8.08 16.26
N PRO A 44 -1.52 7.50 16.87
CA PRO A 44 -2.87 7.57 16.34
C PRO A 44 -3.32 9.03 16.30
N TYR A 45 -3.50 9.59 15.09
CA TYR A 45 -4.09 10.91 14.92
C TYR A 45 -5.61 10.77 14.92
N THR A 46 -6.24 11.21 16.00
CA THR A 46 -7.69 11.14 16.18
C THR A 46 -8.36 12.40 15.62
N GLY A 47 -8.34 12.57 14.29
CA GLY A 47 -9.29 13.44 13.58
C GLY A 47 -9.27 14.95 13.87
N GLU A 48 -8.24 15.48 14.53
CA GLU A 48 -7.96 16.92 14.58
C GLU A 48 -6.75 17.23 13.68
N ASP A 49 -6.76 18.39 13.02
CA ASP A 49 -5.80 18.80 12.00
C ASP A 49 -4.35 18.42 12.34
N ILE A 50 -3.65 17.75 11.40
CA ILE A 50 -2.23 17.45 11.57
C ILE A 50 -1.47 18.77 11.66
N HIS A 51 -0.95 19.04 12.86
CA HIS A 51 -0.06 20.16 13.08
C HIS A 51 1.39 19.69 13.00
N LEU A 52 2.13 20.25 12.05
CA LEU A 52 3.57 20.03 11.96
C LEU A 52 4.22 20.50 13.25
N HIS A 53 5.03 19.62 13.86
CA HIS A 53 5.79 20.01 15.02
C HIS A 53 6.91 20.97 14.60
N SER A 54 7.34 21.82 15.52
CA SER A 54 8.42 22.79 15.25
C SER A 54 9.72 22.16 14.74
N ASP A 55 9.95 20.88 15.04
CA ASP A 55 11.08 20.10 14.50
C ASP A 55 10.88 19.76 13.01
N ASP A 56 9.67 19.38 12.60
CA ASP A 56 9.36 19.09 11.19
C ASP A 56 9.51 20.37 10.35
N ILE A 57 8.99 21.49 10.87
CA ILE A 57 9.08 22.81 10.22
C ILE A 57 10.55 23.20 10.04
N LYS A 58 11.39 23.07 11.08
CA LYS A 58 12.82 23.41 11.00
C LYS A 58 13.56 22.52 10.01
N ALA A 59 13.24 21.24 9.96
CA ALA A 59 13.90 20.29 9.08
C ALA A 59 13.60 20.58 7.60
N VAL A 60 12.38 21.02 7.26
CA VAL A 60 12.02 21.48 5.90
C VAL A 60 12.90 22.63 5.43
N TYR A 61 13.31 23.56 6.32
CA TYR A 61 14.18 24.67 5.95
C TYR A 61 15.67 24.32 5.88
N GLN A 62 16.09 23.10 6.26
CA GLN A 62 17.50 22.72 6.40
C GLN A 62 17.98 21.63 5.44
N TYR A 63 17.10 20.81 4.89
CA TYR A 63 17.49 19.65 4.07
C TYR A 63 17.25 19.87 2.57
N ASN A 64 17.99 19.16 1.73
CA ASN A 64 17.76 19.13 0.29
C ASN A 64 16.55 18.24 0.01
N ILE A 65 15.49 18.89 -0.46
CA ILE A 65 14.15 18.33 -0.61
C ILE A 65 14.11 17.59 -1.96
N CYS A 66 13.80 16.29 -2.00
CA CYS A 66 13.56 15.42 -3.19
C CYS A 66 14.56 14.27 -3.50
N ASP A 67 15.29 13.70 -2.52
CA ASP A 67 16.25 12.64 -2.84
C ASP A 67 15.62 11.25 -3.13
N ASP A 68 14.39 10.93 -2.66
CA ASP A 68 13.66 9.69 -3.03
C ASP A 68 12.13 9.71 -2.70
N PRO A 69 11.24 9.96 -3.68
CA PRO A 69 9.79 10.02 -3.49
C PRO A 69 9.04 8.67 -3.63
N SER A 70 9.73 7.52 -3.64
CA SER A 70 9.09 6.22 -3.89
C SER A 70 8.33 5.63 -2.70
N ILE A 71 7.31 4.81 -2.97
CA ILE A 71 6.52 4.01 -2.02
C ILE A 71 6.55 2.56 -2.54
N ASP A 72 6.81 1.58 -1.66
CA ASP A 72 6.93 0.17 -2.05
C ASP A 72 5.56 -0.50 -2.26
N ALA A 73 4.60 -0.23 -1.37
CA ALA A 73 3.22 -0.70 -1.52
C ALA A 73 2.24 0.18 -0.76
N ILE A 74 0.98 0.19 -1.16
CA ILE A 74 -0.10 0.84 -0.41
C ILE A 74 -1.38 0.00 -0.54
N THR A 75 -2.14 -0.17 0.54
CA THR A 75 -3.40 -0.91 0.51
C THR A 75 -4.36 -0.43 1.59
N VAL A 76 -5.65 -0.70 1.39
CA VAL A 76 -6.69 -0.57 2.40
C VAL A 76 -7.08 -1.97 2.84
N ILE A 77 -6.96 -2.29 4.13
CA ILE A 77 -7.32 -3.59 4.68
C ILE A 77 -8.83 -3.67 5.01
N GLY A 78 -9.35 -4.86 5.31
CA GLY A 78 -10.78 -5.12 5.49
C GLY A 78 -11.50 -4.20 6.49
N ASN A 79 -10.81 -3.75 7.55
CA ASN A 79 -11.36 -2.82 8.54
C ASN A 79 -11.39 -1.34 8.10
N GLY A 80 -10.99 -1.03 6.85
CA GLY A 80 -10.98 0.32 6.28
C GLY A 80 -9.72 1.14 6.56
N SER A 81 -8.76 0.61 7.32
CA SER A 81 -7.47 1.26 7.57
C SER A 81 -6.60 1.22 6.33
N THR A 82 -5.82 2.29 6.09
CA THR A 82 -4.86 2.32 4.97
C THR A 82 -3.44 2.16 5.49
N PHE A 83 -2.66 1.35 4.79
CA PHE A 83 -1.24 1.12 5.05
C PHE A 83 -0.44 1.51 3.82
N ALA A 84 0.59 2.34 4.01
CA ALA A 84 1.66 2.54 3.03
C ALA A 84 2.95 1.91 3.57
N PHE A 85 3.71 1.26 2.69
CA PHE A 85 4.90 0.50 3.00
C PHE A 85 6.10 1.11 2.26
N LYS A 86 7.21 1.28 2.96
CA LYS A 86 8.50 1.74 2.41
C LYS A 86 9.66 1.09 3.16
N MET A 87 10.71 0.69 2.45
CA MET A 87 11.99 0.29 3.05
C MET A 87 12.63 1.47 3.77
N SER A 88 13.11 1.26 4.99
CA SER A 88 13.98 2.23 5.63
C SER A 88 15.36 1.69 5.88
N TYR A 89 16.32 2.55 5.58
CA TYR A 89 17.73 2.38 5.90
C TYR A 89 18.09 2.85 7.32
N ASP A 90 17.13 3.35 8.10
CA ASP A 90 17.39 3.94 9.41
C ASP A 90 16.96 3.05 10.58
N ILE A 91 17.76 3.06 11.65
CA ILE A 91 17.62 2.16 12.80
C ILE A 91 16.32 2.48 13.54
N GLY A 92 15.32 1.62 13.36
CA GLY A 92 14.13 1.54 14.19
C GLY A 92 12.81 1.85 13.51
N TYR A 93 12.79 2.43 12.30
CA TYR A 93 11.55 2.79 11.58
C TYR A 93 11.66 2.63 10.06
N PRO A 94 10.55 2.46 9.29
CA PRO A 94 9.18 2.38 9.79
C PRO A 94 9.02 1.16 10.70
N ARG A 95 7.95 1.13 11.51
CA ARG A 95 7.64 -0.04 12.35
C ARG A 95 7.81 -1.26 11.44
N LYS A 96 8.68 -2.21 11.83
CA LYS A 96 8.88 -3.42 11.03
C LYS A 96 7.51 -3.97 10.68
N ILE A 97 7.27 -4.31 9.42
CA ILE A 97 6.01 -4.91 9.01
C ILE A 97 5.73 -6.12 9.91
N ALA A 98 6.79 -6.86 10.27
CA ALA A 98 6.77 -7.96 11.24
C ALA A 98 6.27 -7.62 12.67
N ALA A 99 6.32 -6.36 13.12
CA ALA A 99 5.87 -5.94 14.45
C ALA A 99 4.35 -5.82 14.54
N ASP A 100 3.69 -5.36 13.46
CA ASP A 100 2.23 -5.29 13.37
C ASP A 100 1.64 -6.53 12.64
N TRP A 101 2.46 -7.21 11.81
CA TRP A 101 2.08 -8.32 10.94
C TRP A 101 3.14 -9.42 10.99
N ASN A 102 3.14 -10.22 12.06
CA ASN A 102 4.12 -11.27 12.29
C ASN A 102 4.28 -12.19 11.06
N GLY A 103 5.49 -12.27 10.52
CA GLY A 103 5.83 -13.13 9.39
C GLY A 103 5.92 -12.46 8.01
N LEU A 104 5.54 -11.19 7.86
CA LEU A 104 5.73 -10.44 6.61
C LEU A 104 7.17 -9.94 6.43
N PRO A 105 7.72 -9.97 5.20
CA PRO A 105 9.00 -9.34 4.88
C PRO A 105 8.88 -7.82 4.86
N ASP A 106 10.00 -7.12 5.07
CA ASP A 106 10.04 -5.66 5.20
C ASP A 106 9.86 -4.90 3.86
N ASN A 107 9.97 -5.58 2.71
CA ASN A 107 9.95 -4.95 1.38
C ASN A 107 8.93 -5.62 0.45
N LEU A 108 7.64 -5.42 0.70
CA LEU A 108 6.58 -6.01 -0.11
C LEU A 108 6.56 -5.46 -1.53
N ASP A 109 6.19 -6.31 -2.50
CA ASP A 109 6.06 -5.88 -3.90
C ASP A 109 4.65 -5.34 -4.19
N ALA A 110 3.62 -5.88 -3.52
CA ALA A 110 2.24 -5.43 -3.69
C ALA A 110 1.36 -5.87 -2.52
N ALA A 111 0.19 -5.25 -2.38
CA ALA A 111 -0.84 -5.67 -1.43
C ALA A 111 -2.25 -5.38 -1.95
N THR A 112 -3.23 -6.21 -1.61
CA THR A 112 -4.63 -6.00 -2.01
C THR A 112 -5.59 -6.72 -1.06
N THR A 113 -6.88 -6.38 -1.12
CA THR A 113 -7.92 -6.95 -0.26
C THR A 113 -9.06 -7.53 -1.11
N ASP A 114 -9.67 -8.62 -0.68
CA ASP A 114 -10.86 -9.17 -1.34
C ASP A 114 -12.17 -8.61 -0.72
N GLN A 115 -13.32 -9.11 -1.19
CA GLN A 115 -14.64 -8.67 -0.71
C GLN A 115 -14.96 -9.18 0.70
N GLU A 116 -14.26 -10.21 1.15
CA GLU A 116 -14.41 -10.79 2.49
C GLU A 116 -13.52 -10.05 3.51
N GLY A 117 -12.77 -9.04 3.07
CA GLY A 117 -11.88 -8.27 3.90
C GLY A 117 -10.51 -8.92 4.12
N ASN A 118 -10.24 -10.07 3.49
CA ASN A 118 -8.93 -10.70 3.60
C ASN A 118 -7.89 -9.90 2.82
N THR A 119 -6.73 -9.69 3.43
CA THR A 119 -5.62 -8.95 2.83
C THR A 119 -4.51 -9.90 2.37
N TYR A 120 -4.11 -9.72 1.13
CA TYR A 120 -3.05 -10.45 0.46
C TYR A 120 -1.83 -9.55 0.35
N PHE A 121 -0.68 -10.03 0.80
CA PHE A 121 0.60 -9.36 0.66
C PHE A 121 1.52 -10.19 -0.23
N PHE A 122 2.27 -9.55 -1.12
CA PHE A 122 3.06 -10.22 -2.14
C PHE A 122 4.54 -9.89 -2.00
N LYS A 123 5.39 -10.91 -2.13
CA LYS A 123 6.84 -10.75 -2.27
C LYS A 123 7.44 -11.88 -3.08
N GLY A 124 8.09 -11.54 -4.19
CA GLY A 124 8.76 -12.51 -5.04
C GLY A 124 7.76 -13.46 -5.68
N ASP A 125 7.96 -14.76 -5.46
CA ASP A 125 7.02 -15.83 -5.84
C ASP A 125 6.06 -16.22 -4.71
N LEU A 126 6.06 -15.50 -3.58
CA LEU A 126 5.29 -15.80 -2.38
C LEU A 126 4.18 -14.78 -2.14
N TYR A 127 3.12 -15.25 -1.46
CA TYR A 127 2.11 -14.39 -0.89
C TYR A 127 1.68 -14.85 0.50
N TRP A 128 1.28 -13.88 1.33
CA TRP A 128 0.71 -14.07 2.65
C TRP A 128 -0.76 -13.68 2.62
N LEU A 129 -1.55 -14.32 3.49
CA LEU A 129 -2.97 -14.04 3.64
C LEU A 129 -3.27 -13.71 5.09
N TYR A 130 -4.02 -12.63 5.29
CA TYR A 130 -4.51 -12.19 6.59
C TYR A 130 -6.02 -12.02 6.53
N ASP A 131 -6.73 -12.35 7.60
CA ASP A 131 -8.18 -12.14 7.70
C ASP A 131 -8.54 -10.65 7.86
N GLU A 132 -9.84 -10.36 7.86
CA GLU A 132 -10.39 -9.01 8.07
C GLU A 132 -9.96 -8.33 9.38
N ASN A 133 -9.50 -9.12 10.37
CA ASN A 133 -9.04 -8.66 11.67
C ASN A 133 -7.51 -8.47 11.72
N GLY A 134 -6.81 -8.74 10.61
CA GLY A 134 -5.36 -8.66 10.53
C GLY A 134 -4.63 -9.86 11.15
N HIS A 135 -5.29 -11.01 11.32
CA HIS A 135 -4.63 -12.23 11.73
C HIS A 135 -4.10 -13.02 10.55
N GLY A 136 -2.83 -13.42 10.61
CA GLY A 136 -2.20 -14.25 9.59
C GLY A 136 -2.88 -15.62 9.50
N ILE A 137 -3.28 -16.01 8.30
CA ILE A 137 -3.89 -17.33 8.06
C ILE A 137 -2.80 -18.41 8.14
N LYS A 138 -3.08 -19.47 8.89
CA LYS A 138 -2.16 -20.62 9.03
C LYS A 138 -1.94 -21.31 7.67
N GLY A 139 -0.68 -21.65 7.38
CA GLY A 139 -0.29 -22.28 6.11
C GLY A 139 0.23 -21.30 5.06
N TYR A 140 0.36 -20.02 5.42
CA TYR A 140 1.02 -18.98 4.63
C TYR A 140 2.41 -18.64 5.20
N PRO A 141 3.35 -18.15 4.37
CA PRO A 141 3.20 -17.85 2.94
C PRO A 141 3.06 -19.08 2.05
N ARG A 142 2.46 -18.88 0.88
CA ARG A 142 2.36 -19.88 -0.20
C ARG A 142 2.95 -19.32 -1.49
N LYS A 143 3.32 -20.20 -2.41
CA LYS A 143 3.68 -19.76 -3.76
C LYS A 143 2.47 -19.21 -4.49
N ILE A 144 2.66 -18.10 -5.21
CA ILE A 144 1.63 -17.51 -6.08
C ILE A 144 1.08 -18.58 -7.02
N SER A 145 1.96 -19.37 -7.65
CA SER A 145 1.57 -20.45 -8.57
C SER A 145 0.71 -21.57 -7.96
N GLU A 146 0.68 -21.72 -6.64
CA GLU A 146 -0.09 -22.77 -5.95
C GLU A 146 -1.47 -22.30 -5.46
N GLY A 147 -1.68 -20.99 -5.36
CA GLY A 147 -2.87 -20.40 -4.76
C GLY A 147 -3.61 -19.42 -5.66
N LEU A 148 -2.91 -18.81 -6.61
CA LEU A 148 -3.43 -17.81 -7.54
C LEU A 148 -3.09 -18.26 -8.97
N ALA A 149 -3.97 -19.09 -9.52
CA ALA A 149 -3.77 -19.68 -10.83
C ALA A 149 -3.50 -18.62 -11.90
N ASP A 150 -2.51 -18.89 -12.76
CA ASP A 150 -2.08 -18.05 -13.88
C ASP A 150 -1.55 -16.64 -13.52
N MET A 151 -1.38 -16.34 -12.22
CA MET A 151 -0.76 -15.09 -11.77
C MET A 151 0.76 -15.14 -11.90
N PRO A 152 1.40 -14.05 -12.35
CA PRO A 152 2.84 -14.00 -12.43
C PRO A 152 3.48 -13.75 -11.06
N ASN A 153 4.73 -14.18 -10.90
CA ASN A 153 5.57 -13.80 -9.76
C ASN A 153 6.08 -12.35 -9.91
N ASN A 154 6.62 -11.77 -8.83
CA ASN A 154 7.18 -10.42 -8.76
C ASN A 154 6.17 -9.39 -9.31
N ILE A 155 5.00 -9.33 -8.67
CA ILE A 155 3.90 -8.45 -9.04
C ILE A 155 4.33 -7.01 -8.76
N ASP A 156 4.13 -6.09 -9.70
CA ASP A 156 4.55 -4.69 -9.53
C ASP A 156 3.57 -3.88 -8.68
N ALA A 157 2.27 -4.17 -8.81
CA ALA A 157 1.21 -3.54 -8.01
C ALA A 157 -0.03 -4.43 -7.96
N ALA A 158 -0.87 -4.25 -6.95
CA ALA A 158 -2.15 -4.95 -6.84
C ALA A 158 -3.21 -4.01 -6.27
N MET A 159 -4.47 -4.15 -6.69
CA MET A 159 -5.58 -3.42 -6.09
C MET A 159 -6.90 -4.15 -6.25
N THR A 160 -7.85 -3.86 -5.37
CA THR A 160 -9.24 -4.27 -5.54
C THR A 160 -9.89 -3.30 -6.53
N TRP A 161 -10.38 -3.74 -7.68
CA TRP A 161 -10.99 -2.82 -8.63
C TRP A 161 -12.40 -2.44 -8.18
N SER A 162 -12.69 -1.15 -8.07
CA SER A 162 -14.00 -0.69 -7.57
C SER A 162 -15.21 -1.09 -8.41
N TYR A 163 -15.00 -1.49 -9.66
CA TYR A 163 -16.02 -1.84 -10.65
C TYR A 163 -16.71 -3.17 -10.35
N ASP A 164 -15.93 -4.23 -10.13
CA ASP A 164 -16.41 -5.59 -9.88
C ASP A 164 -15.99 -6.12 -8.50
N LYS A 165 -15.28 -5.29 -7.73
CA LYS A 165 -14.78 -5.56 -6.39
C LYS A 165 -13.86 -6.79 -6.34
N LYS A 166 -13.17 -7.12 -7.44
CA LYS A 166 -12.19 -8.22 -7.47
C LYS A 166 -10.77 -7.69 -7.29
N PRO A 167 -9.83 -8.50 -6.79
CA PRO A 167 -8.40 -8.19 -6.86
C PRO A 167 -7.90 -8.19 -8.32
N TYR A 168 -7.04 -7.23 -8.64
CA TYR A 168 -6.35 -7.08 -9.91
C TYR A 168 -4.86 -6.89 -9.65
N PHE A 169 -4.04 -7.43 -10.52
CA PHE A 169 -2.58 -7.45 -10.38
C PHE A 169 -1.94 -6.85 -11.63
N PHE A 170 -0.85 -6.12 -11.45
CA PHE A 170 -0.12 -5.44 -12.50
C PHE A 170 1.30 -5.96 -12.57
N LYS A 171 1.79 -6.20 -13.80
CA LYS A 171 3.18 -6.57 -14.04
C LYS A 171 3.61 -6.11 -15.42
N GLY A 172 4.62 -5.26 -15.47
CA GLY A 172 5.02 -4.55 -16.68
C GLY A 172 3.81 -3.87 -17.32
N ASN A 173 3.62 -4.10 -18.62
CA ASN A 173 2.55 -3.50 -19.40
C ASN A 173 1.25 -4.33 -19.43
N LEU A 174 1.15 -5.34 -18.57
CA LEU A 174 0.01 -6.26 -18.48
C LEU A 174 -0.67 -6.14 -17.11
N PHE A 175 -1.93 -6.52 -17.09
CA PHE A 175 -2.69 -6.68 -15.85
C PHE A 175 -3.61 -7.90 -15.90
N TRP A 176 -3.87 -8.44 -14.72
CA TRP A 176 -4.61 -9.67 -14.48
C TRP A 176 -5.78 -9.40 -13.55
N GLN A 177 -6.92 -10.03 -13.80
CA GLN A 177 -8.04 -10.12 -12.85
C GLN A 177 -7.93 -11.43 -12.08
N TYR A 178 -8.13 -11.37 -10.76
CA TYR A 178 -8.19 -12.56 -9.93
C TYR A 178 -9.33 -13.51 -10.32
N SER A 179 -9.02 -14.80 -10.34
CA SER A 179 -9.98 -15.88 -10.57
C SER A 179 -9.59 -17.13 -9.79
N SER A 180 -10.53 -17.69 -9.03
CA SER A 180 -10.35 -18.95 -8.31
C SER A 180 -10.22 -20.17 -9.23
N TRP A 181 -10.58 -20.03 -10.51
CA TRP A 181 -10.61 -21.13 -11.49
C TRP A 181 -9.57 -20.97 -12.61
N GLY A 182 -8.61 -20.05 -12.44
CA GLY A 182 -7.69 -19.64 -13.49
C GLY A 182 -8.26 -18.56 -14.40
N LEU A 183 -7.38 -17.95 -15.21
CA LEU A 183 -7.76 -16.88 -16.14
C LEU A 183 -8.68 -17.42 -17.23
N GLN A 184 -9.72 -16.65 -17.57
CA GLN A 184 -10.66 -16.99 -18.64
C GLN A 184 -10.72 -15.90 -19.71
N GLY A 185 -10.92 -16.27 -20.97
CA GLY A 185 -11.05 -15.30 -22.05
C GLY A 185 -9.72 -14.60 -22.39
N SER A 186 -9.75 -13.28 -22.57
CA SER A 186 -8.62 -12.50 -23.12
C SER A 186 -7.59 -12.02 -22.09
N TRP A 187 -7.48 -12.68 -20.93
CA TRP A 187 -6.52 -12.32 -19.90
C TRP A 187 -5.16 -13.00 -20.11
N PRO A 188 -4.04 -12.37 -19.71
CA PRO A 188 -3.94 -10.98 -19.22
C PRO A 188 -4.20 -9.92 -20.29
N MET A 189 -4.60 -8.73 -19.86
CA MET A 189 -4.85 -7.59 -20.76
C MET A 189 -3.71 -6.58 -20.71
N PHE A 190 -3.52 -5.84 -21.79
CA PHE A 190 -2.57 -4.71 -21.82
C PHE A 190 -3.10 -3.48 -21.09
N LEU A 191 -2.21 -2.76 -20.40
CA LEU A 191 -2.52 -1.50 -19.72
C LEU A 191 -3.21 -0.47 -20.62
N HIS A 192 -2.85 -0.42 -21.90
CA HIS A 192 -3.46 0.50 -22.86
C HIS A 192 -4.97 0.27 -23.03
N SER A 193 -5.48 -0.93 -22.72
CA SER A 193 -6.91 -1.25 -22.73
C SER A 193 -7.67 -0.52 -21.62
N ILE A 194 -6.99 -0.15 -20.52
CA ILE A 194 -7.54 0.74 -19.49
C ILE A 194 -7.48 2.20 -19.99
N SER A 195 -6.31 2.63 -20.48
CA SER A 195 -6.13 3.91 -21.16
C SER A 195 -4.78 3.99 -21.88
N ASN A 196 -4.76 4.58 -23.07
CA ASN A 196 -3.53 4.89 -23.82
C ASN A 196 -2.60 5.90 -23.11
N ASN A 197 -3.08 6.57 -22.05
CA ASN A 197 -2.29 7.55 -21.29
C ASN A 197 -1.56 6.94 -20.09
N LEU A 198 -1.76 5.65 -19.81
CA LEU A 198 -1.03 4.97 -18.76
C LEU A 198 0.41 4.66 -19.22
N PRO A 199 1.37 4.70 -18.30
CA PRO A 199 2.74 4.29 -18.58
C PRO A 199 2.84 2.76 -18.75
N GLN A 200 4.03 2.30 -19.09
CA GLN A 200 4.31 0.88 -19.35
C GLN A 200 4.38 0.03 -18.08
N ARG A 201 4.40 0.63 -16.89
CA ARG A 201 4.46 -0.05 -15.59
C ARG A 201 3.68 0.76 -14.57
N ILE A 202 3.02 0.06 -13.65
CA ILE A 202 2.37 0.64 -12.47
C ILE A 202 3.21 0.26 -11.26
N ASP A 203 3.63 1.24 -10.47
CA ASP A 203 4.48 1.03 -9.29
C ASP A 203 3.67 0.75 -8.04
N ALA A 204 2.47 1.32 -7.93
CA ALA A 204 1.53 1.01 -6.86
C ALA A 204 0.09 1.24 -7.31
N ALA A 205 -0.86 0.54 -6.69
CA ALA A 205 -2.26 0.65 -6.99
C ALA A 205 -3.09 0.43 -5.73
N PHE A 206 -4.19 1.16 -5.54
CA PHE A 206 -5.16 0.84 -4.48
C PHE A 206 -6.54 1.41 -4.77
N MET A 207 -7.56 0.85 -4.14
CA MET A 207 -8.90 1.44 -4.06
C MET A 207 -9.05 2.20 -2.75
N TRP A 208 -9.38 3.47 -2.84
CA TRP A 208 -9.63 4.30 -1.67
C TRP A 208 -11.00 4.02 -1.06
N THR A 209 -11.20 4.42 0.19
CA THR A 209 -12.49 4.32 0.91
C THR A 209 -13.62 5.11 0.23
N ASN A 210 -13.30 6.08 -0.65
CA ASN A 210 -14.29 6.77 -1.49
C ASN A 210 -14.69 6.00 -2.77
N GLY A 211 -14.26 4.74 -2.91
CA GLY A 211 -14.59 3.87 -4.04
C GLY A 211 -13.87 4.20 -5.35
N LYS A 212 -12.89 5.11 -5.34
CA LYS A 212 -12.07 5.42 -6.52
C LYS A 212 -10.77 4.63 -6.48
N ASN A 213 -10.32 4.20 -7.66
CA ASN A 213 -9.03 3.53 -7.79
C ASN A 213 -7.95 4.56 -8.13
N TYR A 214 -6.76 4.36 -7.58
CA TYR A 214 -5.59 5.18 -7.80
C TYR A 214 -4.46 4.29 -8.27
N LEU A 215 -3.79 4.67 -9.36
CA LEU A 215 -2.58 4.04 -9.87
C LEU A 215 -1.45 5.05 -9.76
N PHE A 216 -0.28 4.59 -9.33
CA PHE A 216 0.94 5.38 -9.21
C PHE A 216 1.94 4.81 -10.18
N ALA A 217 2.59 5.70 -10.92
CA ALA A 217 3.62 5.33 -11.85
C ALA A 217 4.57 6.51 -12.07
N ASP A 218 5.86 6.25 -11.90
CA ASP A 218 6.90 7.27 -11.85
C ASP A 218 6.51 8.40 -10.87
N GLN A 219 6.45 9.63 -11.37
CA GLN A 219 6.09 10.85 -10.65
C GLN A 219 4.61 11.23 -10.80
N TYR A 220 3.75 10.33 -11.28
CA TYR A 220 2.35 10.62 -11.57
C TYR A 220 1.41 9.68 -10.82
N TYR A 221 0.22 10.19 -10.52
CA TYR A 221 -0.90 9.34 -10.14
C TYR A 221 -2.07 9.50 -11.11
N TYR A 222 -2.87 8.45 -11.19
CA TYR A 222 -3.99 8.33 -12.11
C TYR A 222 -5.20 7.90 -11.31
N LYS A 223 -6.30 8.64 -11.45
CA LYS A 223 -7.54 8.37 -10.76
C LYS A 223 -8.54 7.75 -11.70
N LEU A 224 -9.12 6.61 -11.34
CA LEU A 224 -10.15 5.95 -12.14
C LEU A 224 -11.53 6.21 -11.54
N SER A 225 -12.47 6.65 -12.39
CA SER A 225 -13.88 6.85 -12.03
C SER A 225 -14.78 5.69 -12.45
N SER A 226 -14.20 4.60 -12.96
CA SER A 226 -14.76 3.26 -13.26
C SER A 226 -13.70 2.50 -14.08
N TRP A 227 -13.93 2.29 -15.39
CA TRP A 227 -12.96 1.79 -16.37
C TRP A 227 -12.14 2.90 -17.05
N ARG A 228 -12.54 4.17 -16.89
CA ARG A 228 -11.88 5.30 -17.56
C ARG A 228 -10.98 6.06 -16.59
N VAL A 229 -9.81 6.43 -17.10
CA VAL A 229 -8.77 7.18 -16.39
C VAL A 229 -9.05 8.67 -16.47
N MET A 230 -8.93 9.35 -15.33
CA MET A 230 -8.64 10.77 -15.24
C MET A 230 -7.20 10.89 -14.74
N LYS A 231 -6.28 11.38 -15.58
CA LYS A 231 -4.93 11.72 -15.10
C LYS A 231 -5.07 12.89 -14.14
N VAL A 232 -4.55 12.74 -12.92
CA VAL A 232 -4.64 13.81 -11.92
C VAL A 232 -3.26 13.97 -11.33
N GLY A 233 -2.64 15.13 -11.59
CA GLY A 233 -1.50 15.62 -10.82
C GLY A 233 -0.15 14.90 -11.01
N LYS A 234 0.86 15.55 -10.44
CA LYS A 234 2.22 15.05 -10.23
C LYS A 234 2.36 14.74 -8.74
N VAL A 235 3.05 13.67 -8.40
CA VAL A 235 3.48 13.38 -7.03
C VAL A 235 4.74 14.23 -6.80
N THR A 236 4.54 15.47 -6.37
CA THR A 236 5.61 16.41 -5.95
C THR A 236 5.13 17.19 -4.75
#